data_AF-A0A4Y9PBI7-F1
#
_entry.id   AF-A0A4Y9PBI7-F1
#
_cell.length_a   1.000
_cell.length_b   1.000
_cell.length_c   1.000
_cell.angle_alpha   90.00
_cell.angle_beta   90.00
_cell.angle_gamma   90.00
#
_symmetry.space_group_name_H-M   'P 1'
#
loop_
_entity.id
_entity.type
_entity.pdbx_description
1 polymer ?
#
loop_
_entity_poly.entity_id
_entity_poly.type
_entity_poly.pdbx_seq_one_letter_code
_entity_poly.pdbx_strand_id
1 'polypeptide(L)'
;MSAPQGPADWPDNPVLVEVRRSGFLESAHRGSLVVLDATGSVTFAAGAVDRPVLPRSSNKPVQATALLAAGWRPRSPEELAIGAGSHNGEDGHRELAAAMLAAAGLGPDDLGCPPALPQHEATRAAWLVEGRQPDRLAMNCSGKHAAMLSACVAAGWPTAGYLDRDHPLQQVIESRLAEAAAEPVTAVVVDGCGAPQHALSVTGLARGVLALVQAPEGSRDRSVADAMRAHPWLVAGTGREDTDLMTAIPGLLVKGGADGVHVAALPGRGAVALKLDDGGDRGRTPALAAGLRRLRVPDEVLARWAVTPLSGGDSVVGEVRAAPLLLL
;
A
#
# COMPACT_ATOMS: atom_id res chain seq x y z
N MET A 1 -26.13 -17.72 -11.33
CA MET A 1 -25.16 -17.45 -12.42
C MET A 1 -25.73 -16.37 -13.29
N SER A 2 -25.13 -15.18 -13.22
CA SER A 2 -25.32 -14.09 -14.18
C SER A 2 -23.92 -13.54 -14.41
N ALA A 3 -23.31 -13.87 -15.55
CA ALA A 3 -22.02 -13.30 -15.94
C ALA A 3 -22.17 -11.79 -16.13
N PRO A 4 -21.19 -10.95 -15.73
CA PRO A 4 -21.21 -9.56 -16.11
C PRO A 4 -20.92 -9.42 -17.61
N GLN A 5 -21.89 -8.76 -18.22
CA GLN A 5 -21.99 -8.14 -19.54
C GLN A 5 -20.66 -7.57 -20.11
N GLY A 6 -20.33 -7.98 -21.34
CA GLY A 6 -19.46 -7.26 -22.30
C GLY A 6 -17.97 -7.10 -21.91
N PRO A 7 -17.08 -6.79 -22.88
CA PRO A 7 -15.78 -6.24 -22.52
C PRO A 7 -16.05 -4.91 -21.82
N ALA A 8 -15.78 -4.81 -20.53
CA ALA A 8 -15.84 -3.54 -19.84
C ALA A 8 -14.76 -2.64 -20.44
N ASP A 9 -15.15 -1.73 -21.34
CA ASP A 9 -14.23 -0.77 -21.93
C ASP A 9 -13.36 -0.16 -20.83
N TRP A 10 -12.05 -0.18 -21.04
CA TRP A 10 -11.11 0.47 -20.15
C TRP A 10 -11.42 1.97 -20.14
N PRO A 11 -11.46 2.66 -18.99
CA PRO A 11 -11.87 4.05 -18.94
C PRO A 11 -10.90 4.94 -19.73
N ASP A 12 -11.41 5.99 -20.37
CA ASP A 12 -10.60 7.01 -21.02
C ASP A 12 -10.03 7.99 -19.98
N ASN A 13 -9.08 7.51 -19.16
CA ASN A 13 -8.49 8.28 -18.06
C ASN A 13 -7.56 9.40 -18.56
N PRO A 14 -7.48 10.56 -17.89
CA PRO A 14 -6.57 11.64 -18.28
C PRO A 14 -5.10 11.26 -18.05
N VAL A 15 -4.20 12.00 -18.69
CA VAL A 15 -2.77 11.95 -18.36
C VAL A 15 -2.57 12.59 -16.99
N LEU A 16 -2.02 11.82 -16.05
CA LEU A 16 -1.69 12.29 -14.70
C LEU A 16 -0.22 12.70 -14.58
N VAL A 17 0.66 12.07 -15.35
CA VAL A 17 2.11 12.32 -15.32
C VAL A 17 2.67 12.33 -16.73
N GLU A 18 3.54 13.29 -16.99
CA GLU A 18 4.32 13.39 -18.21
C GLU A 18 5.77 13.03 -17.97
N VAL A 19 6.38 12.39 -18.96
CA VAL A 19 7.81 12.07 -18.98
C VAL A 19 8.40 12.81 -20.16
N ARG A 20 9.30 13.74 -19.86
CA ARG A 20 9.93 14.61 -20.86
C ARG A 20 11.41 14.37 -20.89
N ARG A 21 11.96 14.07 -22.08
CA ARG A 21 13.39 13.93 -22.32
C ARG A 21 13.83 14.98 -23.32
N SER A 22 14.77 15.84 -22.93
CA SER A 22 15.30 16.92 -23.77
C SER A 22 14.20 17.79 -24.40
N GLY A 23 13.13 18.06 -23.63
CA GLY A 23 11.94 18.81 -24.08
C GLY A 23 10.88 18.00 -24.84
N PHE A 24 11.21 16.80 -25.31
CA PHE A 24 10.29 15.89 -26.01
C PHE A 24 9.39 15.14 -25.02
N LEU A 25 8.07 15.12 -25.27
CA LEU A 25 7.13 14.29 -24.50
C LEU A 25 7.31 12.82 -24.91
N GLU A 26 8.16 12.12 -24.16
CA GLU A 26 8.56 10.73 -24.43
C GLU A 26 7.47 9.74 -24.05
N SER A 27 6.79 9.96 -22.93
CA SER A 27 5.81 9.03 -22.38
C SER A 27 4.83 9.77 -21.47
N ALA A 28 3.69 9.15 -21.21
CA ALA A 28 2.64 9.67 -20.35
C ALA A 28 2.01 8.53 -19.55
N HIS A 29 1.79 8.75 -18.26
CA HIS A 29 1.08 7.82 -17.38
C HIS A 29 -0.35 8.34 -17.18
N ARG A 30 -1.33 7.57 -17.67
CA ARG A 30 -2.76 7.85 -17.52
C ARG A 30 -3.30 7.18 -16.27
N GLY A 31 -4.37 7.71 -15.69
CA GLY A 31 -4.94 7.09 -14.50
C GLY A 31 -6.04 7.88 -13.81
N SER A 32 -6.36 7.43 -12.60
CA SER A 32 -7.34 8.07 -11.72
C SER A 32 -6.67 8.59 -10.45
N LEU A 33 -7.05 9.79 -10.00
CA LEU A 33 -6.58 10.39 -8.74
C LEU A 33 -7.74 11.11 -8.06
N VAL A 34 -7.89 10.89 -6.76
CA VAL A 34 -8.89 11.56 -5.93
C VAL A 34 -8.21 12.24 -4.74
N VAL A 35 -8.75 13.39 -4.33
CA VAL A 35 -8.40 14.06 -3.08
C VAL A 35 -9.67 14.25 -2.26
N LEU A 36 -9.64 13.77 -1.03
CA LEU A 36 -10.66 13.96 -0.02
C LEU A 36 -10.21 15.03 0.97
N ASP A 37 -11.12 15.85 1.48
CA ASP A 37 -10.87 16.66 2.66
C ASP A 37 -10.95 15.84 3.96
N ALA A 38 -10.77 16.50 5.10
CA ALA A 38 -10.82 15.88 6.41
C ALA A 38 -12.17 15.22 6.75
N THR A 39 -13.27 15.66 6.11
CA THR A 39 -14.62 15.09 6.30
C THR A 39 -14.87 13.87 5.43
N GLY A 40 -13.96 13.58 4.49
CA GLY A 40 -14.12 12.53 3.49
C GLY A 40 -14.84 13.00 2.22
N SER A 41 -15.10 14.30 2.08
CA SER A 41 -15.71 14.87 0.88
C SER A 41 -14.69 15.03 -0.23
N VAL A 42 -15.06 14.69 -1.47
CA VAL A 42 -14.19 14.84 -2.64
C VAL A 42 -13.98 16.32 -2.93
N THR A 43 -12.73 16.77 -2.90
CA THR A 43 -12.33 18.15 -3.26
C THR A 43 -11.66 18.24 -4.63
N PHE A 44 -11.14 17.12 -5.13
CA PHE A 44 -10.60 17.00 -6.48
C PHE A 44 -10.72 15.55 -6.96
N ALA A 45 -11.05 15.37 -8.24
CA ALA A 45 -11.05 14.07 -8.90
C ALA A 45 -10.59 14.22 -10.36
N ALA A 46 -9.79 13.26 -10.81
CA ALA A 46 -9.38 13.11 -12.20
C ALA A 46 -9.49 11.64 -12.60
N GLY A 47 -10.08 11.34 -13.75
CA GLY A 47 -10.31 9.98 -14.24
C GLY A 47 -11.50 9.26 -13.57
N ALA A 48 -11.60 7.96 -13.82
CA ALA A 48 -12.67 7.09 -13.31
C ALA A 48 -12.41 6.65 -11.86
N VAL A 49 -12.42 7.60 -10.92
CA VAL A 49 -12.08 7.39 -9.50
C VAL A 49 -13.00 6.41 -8.76
N ASP A 50 -14.25 6.28 -9.22
CA ASP A 50 -15.26 5.38 -8.63
C ASP A 50 -15.31 4.00 -9.32
N ARG A 51 -14.49 3.78 -10.36
CA ARG A 51 -14.35 2.45 -10.98
C ARG A 51 -13.59 1.52 -10.03
N PRO A 52 -14.05 0.28 -9.80
CA PRO A 52 -13.29 -0.69 -9.02
C PRO A 52 -11.92 -0.99 -9.63
N VAL A 53 -10.90 -0.95 -8.77
CA VAL A 53 -9.52 -1.33 -9.05
C VAL A 53 -9.05 -2.31 -7.97
N LEU A 54 -7.94 -3.00 -8.19
CA LEU A 54 -7.28 -3.74 -7.13
C LEU A 54 -6.34 -2.80 -6.37
N PRO A 55 -6.55 -2.51 -5.07
CA PRO A 55 -5.70 -1.62 -4.29
C PRO A 55 -4.28 -2.15 -4.07
N ARG A 56 -4.05 -3.44 -4.37
CA ARG A 56 -2.79 -4.14 -4.11
C ARG A 56 -2.43 -4.01 -2.62
N SER A 57 -1.18 -3.69 -2.28
CA SER A 57 -0.77 -3.53 -0.88
C SER A 57 -1.29 -2.26 -0.19
N SER A 58 -1.94 -1.33 -0.90
CA SER A 58 -2.33 -0.03 -0.35
C SER A 58 -3.45 -0.09 0.70
N ASN A 59 -4.25 -1.16 0.75
CA ASN A 59 -5.33 -1.32 1.74
C ASN A 59 -4.91 -2.13 3.00
N LYS A 60 -3.67 -2.62 3.08
CA LYS A 60 -3.17 -3.39 4.23
C LYS A 60 -3.32 -2.70 5.60
N PRO A 61 -3.20 -1.35 5.71
CA PRO A 61 -3.46 -0.68 6.98
C PRO A 61 -4.89 -0.94 7.49
N VAL A 62 -5.88 -0.94 6.59
CA VAL A 62 -7.27 -1.27 6.93
C VAL A 62 -7.40 -2.75 7.28
N GLN A 63 -6.75 -3.65 6.54
CA GLN A 63 -6.75 -5.09 6.86
C GLN A 63 -6.23 -5.37 8.27
N ALA A 64 -5.16 -4.68 8.70
CA ALA A 64 -4.58 -4.85 10.04
C ALA A 64 -5.59 -4.54 11.16
N THR A 65 -6.52 -3.60 10.96
CA THR A 65 -7.59 -3.32 11.94
C THR A 65 -8.55 -4.51 12.13
N ALA A 66 -8.81 -5.28 11.07
CA ALA A 66 -9.59 -6.51 11.16
C ALA A 66 -8.87 -7.59 11.98
N LEU A 67 -7.55 -7.67 11.86
CA LEU A 67 -6.72 -8.60 12.64
C LEU A 67 -6.75 -8.26 14.14
N LEU A 68 -6.62 -6.98 14.48
CA LEU A 68 -6.80 -6.50 15.86
C LEU A 68 -8.21 -6.79 16.39
N ALA A 69 -9.22 -6.67 15.52
CA ALA A 69 -10.61 -6.98 15.88
C ALA A 69 -10.86 -8.48 16.10
N ALA A 70 -10.15 -9.34 15.37
CA ALA A 70 -10.15 -10.79 15.55
C ALA A 70 -9.36 -11.25 16.80
N GLY A 71 -8.77 -10.33 17.56
CA GLY A 71 -8.11 -10.63 18.82
C GLY A 71 -6.60 -10.74 18.76
N TRP A 72 -5.97 -10.51 17.60
CA TRP A 72 -4.52 -10.38 17.54
C TRP A 72 -4.06 -9.21 18.42
N ARG A 73 -3.11 -9.48 19.32
CA ARG A 73 -2.48 -8.49 20.20
C ARG A 73 -0.98 -8.45 19.85
N PRO A 74 -0.55 -7.52 18.98
CA PRO A 74 0.86 -7.31 18.71
C PRO A 74 1.61 -7.09 20.02
N ARG A 75 2.78 -7.72 20.18
CA ARG A 75 3.63 -7.58 21.37
C ARG A 75 4.34 -6.22 21.42
N SER A 76 4.46 -5.57 20.27
CA SER A 76 5.06 -4.26 20.14
C SER A 76 4.47 -3.49 18.93
N PRO A 77 4.66 -2.16 18.86
CA PRO A 77 4.25 -1.38 17.69
C PRO A 77 4.95 -1.82 16.39
N GLU A 78 6.17 -2.34 16.47
CA GLU A 78 6.91 -2.88 15.33
C GLU A 78 6.15 -4.03 14.63
N GLU A 79 5.57 -4.96 15.41
CA GLU A 79 4.77 -6.06 14.85
C GLU A 79 3.52 -5.55 14.15
N LEU A 80 2.90 -4.50 14.67
CA LEU A 80 1.74 -3.88 14.04
C LEU A 80 2.14 -3.19 12.72
N ALA A 81 3.27 -2.49 12.72
CA ALA A 81 3.79 -1.81 11.53
C ALA A 81 4.11 -2.81 10.40
N ILE A 82 4.83 -3.90 10.70
CA ILE A 82 5.18 -4.91 9.68
C ILE A 82 3.94 -5.71 9.23
N GLY A 83 2.97 -5.94 10.12
CA GLY A 83 1.69 -6.59 9.81
C GLY A 83 0.82 -5.77 8.84
N ALA A 84 0.93 -4.44 8.88
CA ALA A 84 0.27 -3.52 7.96
C ALA A 84 1.11 -3.19 6.70
N GLY A 85 2.31 -3.79 6.56
CA GLY A 85 3.33 -3.39 5.60
C GLY A 85 3.49 -4.27 4.36
N SER A 86 4.41 -3.84 3.49
CA SER A 86 4.96 -4.58 2.36
C SER A 86 6.49 -4.37 2.29
N HIS A 87 7.22 -4.94 3.25
CA HIS A 87 8.64 -4.65 3.47
C HIS A 87 9.58 -5.16 2.38
N ASN A 88 10.81 -4.66 2.36
CA ASN A 88 11.83 -5.08 1.40
C ASN A 88 12.44 -6.47 1.66
N GLY A 89 12.16 -7.11 2.81
CA GLY A 89 12.72 -8.42 3.13
C GLY A 89 14.19 -8.36 3.59
N GLU A 90 14.63 -7.19 4.06
CA GLU A 90 15.89 -7.02 4.80
C GLU A 90 15.87 -7.82 6.11
N ASP A 91 17.03 -8.09 6.71
CA ASP A 91 17.16 -9.06 7.80
C ASP A 91 16.28 -8.76 9.01
N GLY A 92 16.23 -7.50 9.47
CA GLY A 92 15.35 -7.13 10.59
C GLY A 92 13.85 -7.33 10.31
N HIS A 93 13.41 -7.28 9.04
CA HIS A 93 12.04 -7.64 8.68
C HIS A 93 11.78 -9.13 8.85
N ARG A 94 12.74 -9.95 8.39
CA ARG A 94 12.66 -11.41 8.40
C ARG A 94 12.69 -11.93 9.84
N GLU A 95 13.59 -11.38 10.65
CA GLU A 95 13.71 -11.69 12.07
C GLU A 95 12.41 -11.37 12.83
N LEU A 96 11.82 -10.20 12.59
CA LEU A 96 10.56 -9.81 13.22
C LEU A 96 9.39 -10.71 12.79
N ALA A 97 9.24 -11.00 11.50
CA ALA A 97 8.21 -11.90 11.00
C ALA A 97 8.36 -13.33 11.58
N ALA A 98 9.59 -13.84 11.66
CA ALA A 98 9.87 -15.13 12.30
C ALA A 98 9.53 -15.11 13.80
N ALA A 99 9.87 -14.03 14.51
CA ALA A 99 9.55 -13.88 15.92
C ALA A 99 8.04 -13.81 16.16
N MET A 100 7.27 -13.17 15.28
CA MET A 100 5.80 -13.12 15.34
C MET A 100 5.19 -14.52 15.20
N LEU A 101 5.66 -15.30 14.22
CA LEU A 101 5.23 -16.69 14.01
C LEU A 101 5.54 -17.55 15.25
N ALA A 102 6.77 -17.47 15.76
CA ALA A 102 7.18 -18.22 16.94
C ALA A 102 6.32 -17.90 18.17
N ALA A 103 5.94 -16.63 18.37
CA ALA A 103 5.02 -16.24 19.47
C ALA A 103 3.61 -16.85 19.32
N ALA A 104 3.18 -17.14 18.10
CA ALA A 104 1.93 -17.82 17.81
C ALA A 104 2.06 -19.36 17.83
N GLY A 105 3.24 -19.91 18.15
CA GLY A 105 3.50 -21.35 18.11
C GLY A 105 3.66 -21.90 16.68
N LEU A 106 4.02 -21.05 15.72
CA LEU A 106 4.14 -21.35 14.30
C LEU A 106 5.57 -21.13 13.81
N GLY A 107 5.87 -21.63 12.62
CA GLY A 107 7.15 -21.48 11.94
C GLY A 107 7.03 -20.91 10.51
N PRO A 108 8.16 -20.68 9.83
CA PRO A 108 8.16 -20.15 8.46
C PRO A 108 7.40 -21.00 7.44
N ASP A 109 7.27 -22.31 7.67
CA ASP A 109 6.55 -23.23 6.79
C ASP A 109 5.02 -23.06 6.84
N ASP A 110 4.50 -22.40 7.89
CA ASP A 110 3.09 -22.03 7.99
C ASP A 110 2.72 -20.84 7.08
N LEU A 111 3.71 -20.09 6.57
CA LEU A 111 3.48 -18.97 5.68
C LEU A 111 2.94 -19.44 4.33
N GLY A 112 1.74 -18.99 3.97
CA GLY A 112 1.15 -19.24 2.66
C GLY A 112 1.73 -18.40 1.50
N CYS A 113 2.48 -17.33 1.79
CA CYS A 113 3.12 -16.52 0.75
C CYS A 113 4.30 -17.26 0.10
N PRO A 114 4.51 -17.11 -1.22
CA PRO A 114 5.57 -17.84 -1.92
C PRO A 114 6.97 -17.44 -1.42
N PRO A 115 7.98 -18.31 -1.55
CA PRO A 115 9.35 -17.92 -1.29
C PRO A 115 9.80 -16.86 -2.31
N ALA A 116 10.57 -15.87 -1.85
CA ALA A 116 11.07 -14.79 -2.68
C ALA A 116 12.49 -14.39 -2.29
N LEU A 117 13.15 -13.63 -3.16
CA LEU A 117 14.37 -12.91 -2.80
C LEU A 117 13.99 -11.55 -2.18
N PRO A 118 14.85 -10.98 -1.32
CA PRO A 118 14.68 -9.61 -0.85
C PRO A 118 14.54 -8.61 -2.01
N GLN A 119 13.75 -7.56 -1.81
CA GLN A 119 13.58 -6.47 -2.77
C GLN A 119 14.67 -5.39 -2.62
N HIS A 120 15.23 -5.21 -1.43
CA HIS A 120 16.33 -4.28 -1.22
C HIS A 120 17.57 -4.76 -1.98
N GLU A 121 18.08 -3.94 -2.90
CA GLU A 121 19.09 -4.33 -3.88
C GLU A 121 20.37 -4.87 -3.21
N ALA A 122 20.91 -4.14 -2.22
CA ALA A 122 22.13 -4.57 -1.54
C ALA A 122 21.94 -5.90 -0.79
N THR A 123 20.80 -6.07 -0.09
CA THR A 123 20.47 -7.34 0.58
C THR A 123 20.30 -8.47 -0.43
N ARG A 124 19.61 -8.22 -1.54
CA ARG A 124 19.45 -9.21 -2.62
C ARG A 124 20.79 -9.61 -3.24
N ALA A 125 21.69 -8.66 -3.46
CA ALA A 125 23.01 -8.92 -4.00
C ALA A 125 23.83 -9.81 -3.05
N ALA A 126 23.88 -9.47 -1.76
CA ALA A 126 24.55 -10.29 -0.74
C ALA A 126 23.94 -11.70 -0.67
N TRP A 127 22.61 -11.80 -0.68
CA TRP A 127 21.87 -13.06 -0.66
C TRP A 127 22.27 -14.01 -1.81
N LEU A 128 22.39 -13.46 -3.02
CA LEU A 128 22.78 -14.23 -4.21
C LEU A 128 24.25 -14.65 -4.16
N VAL A 129 25.14 -13.78 -3.69
CA VAL A 129 26.57 -14.09 -3.52
C VAL A 129 26.77 -15.22 -2.49
N GLU A 130 25.97 -15.23 -1.43
CA GLU A 130 25.95 -16.29 -0.41
C GLU A 130 25.32 -17.61 -0.91
N GLY A 131 24.78 -17.66 -2.14
CA GLY A 131 24.16 -18.85 -2.71
C GLY A 131 22.82 -19.23 -2.07
N ARG A 132 22.18 -18.29 -1.36
CA ARG A 132 20.94 -18.54 -0.63
C ARG A 132 19.74 -18.62 -1.57
N GLN A 133 18.85 -19.57 -1.30
CA GLN A 133 17.62 -19.76 -2.07
C GLN A 133 16.55 -18.73 -1.68
N PRO A 134 15.52 -18.52 -2.52
CA PRO A 134 14.33 -17.76 -2.13
C PRO A 134 13.72 -18.29 -0.82
N ASP A 135 13.26 -17.39 0.03
CA ASP A 135 12.76 -17.66 1.39
C ASP A 135 11.39 -16.98 1.58
N ARG A 136 10.44 -17.65 2.25
CA ARG A 136 9.11 -17.10 2.52
C ARG A 136 9.18 -15.90 3.46
N LEU A 137 10.13 -15.87 4.39
CA LEU A 137 10.34 -14.71 5.27
C LEU A 137 10.83 -13.47 4.51
N ALA A 138 11.57 -13.66 3.41
CA ALA A 138 12.05 -12.57 2.57
C ALA A 138 10.97 -12.01 1.64
N MET A 139 9.83 -12.70 1.48
CA MET A 139 8.69 -12.22 0.71
C MET A 139 8.12 -10.95 1.36
N ASN A 140 7.87 -9.92 0.55
CA ASN A 140 7.49 -8.59 1.05
C ASN A 140 6.18 -8.55 1.86
N CYS A 141 5.34 -9.57 1.79
CA CYS A 141 4.11 -9.69 2.56
C CYS A 141 4.25 -10.61 3.78
N SER A 142 5.43 -11.17 4.07
CA SER A 142 5.59 -12.16 5.14
C SER A 142 5.15 -11.62 6.50
N GLY A 143 5.41 -10.35 6.82
CA GLY A 143 4.88 -9.69 8.03
C GLY A 143 3.34 -9.66 8.12
N LYS A 144 2.64 -9.30 7.02
CA LYS A 144 1.17 -9.38 6.94
C LYS A 144 0.69 -10.82 7.13
N HIS A 145 1.38 -11.79 6.54
CA HIS A 145 1.02 -13.21 6.66
C HIS A 145 1.22 -13.73 8.09
N ALA A 146 2.31 -13.33 8.76
CA ALA A 146 2.51 -13.62 10.17
C ALA A 146 1.40 -13.02 11.04
N ALA A 147 1.01 -11.76 10.81
CA ALA A 147 -0.10 -11.13 11.53
C ALA A 147 -1.45 -11.83 11.29
N MET A 148 -1.73 -12.25 10.05
CA MET A 148 -2.92 -13.03 9.70
C MET A 148 -2.97 -14.36 10.46
N LEU A 149 -1.85 -15.08 10.52
CA LEU A 149 -1.75 -16.34 11.27
C LEU A 149 -1.86 -16.13 12.78
N SER A 150 -1.24 -15.08 13.33
CA SER A 150 -1.41 -14.70 14.73
C SER A 150 -2.87 -14.38 15.07
N ALA A 151 -3.61 -13.74 14.16
CA ALA A 151 -5.04 -13.49 14.32
C ALA A 151 -5.86 -14.79 14.28
N CYS A 152 -5.54 -15.74 13.39
CA CYS A 152 -6.17 -17.06 13.39
C CYS A 152 -5.99 -17.76 14.74
N VAL A 153 -4.77 -17.80 15.26
CA VAL A 153 -4.47 -18.41 16.57
C VAL A 153 -5.24 -17.72 17.70
N ALA A 154 -5.24 -16.38 17.73
CA ALA A 154 -5.95 -15.62 18.76
C ALA A 154 -7.48 -15.81 18.73
N ALA A 155 -8.05 -15.99 17.53
CA ALA A 155 -9.48 -16.22 17.32
C ALA A 155 -9.90 -17.70 17.45
N GLY A 156 -8.95 -18.63 17.61
CA GLY A 156 -9.21 -20.07 17.56
C GLY A 156 -9.63 -20.59 16.18
N TRP A 157 -9.25 -19.88 15.11
CA TRP A 157 -9.50 -20.30 13.73
C TRP A 157 -8.37 -21.20 13.20
N PRO A 158 -8.64 -22.04 12.17
CA PRO A 158 -7.60 -22.78 11.49
C PRO A 158 -6.47 -21.87 10.97
N THR A 159 -5.23 -22.32 11.10
CA THR A 159 -4.08 -21.69 10.45
C THR A 159 -3.89 -22.20 9.03
N ALA A 160 -4.20 -23.48 8.79
CA ALA A 160 -4.26 -24.06 7.45
C ALA A 160 -5.46 -23.50 6.67
N GLY A 161 -5.26 -23.20 5.38
CA GLY A 161 -6.33 -22.64 4.53
C GLY A 161 -6.67 -21.17 4.82
N TYR A 162 -5.87 -20.45 5.63
CA TYR A 162 -6.17 -19.05 5.98
C TYR A 162 -6.21 -18.08 4.79
N LEU A 163 -5.72 -18.49 3.61
CA LEU A 163 -5.79 -17.74 2.36
C LEU A 163 -7.06 -18.04 1.54
N ASP A 164 -7.81 -19.08 1.90
CA ASP A 164 -9.04 -19.45 1.22
C ASP A 164 -10.08 -18.36 1.46
N ARG A 165 -10.78 -17.95 0.39
CA ARG A 165 -11.75 -16.84 0.46
C ARG A 165 -12.82 -17.07 1.53
N ASP A 166 -13.27 -18.30 1.69
CA ASP A 166 -14.34 -18.67 2.63
C ASP A 166 -13.82 -18.82 4.07
N HIS A 167 -12.51 -18.70 4.30
CA HIS A 167 -11.93 -18.76 5.63
C HIS A 167 -12.43 -17.60 6.50
N PRO A 168 -12.77 -17.81 7.79
CA PRO A 168 -13.28 -16.75 8.68
C PRO A 168 -12.43 -15.48 8.70
N LEU A 169 -11.10 -15.64 8.69
CA LEU A 169 -10.14 -14.54 8.56
C LEU A 169 -10.41 -13.66 7.33
N GLN A 170 -10.60 -14.27 6.16
CA GLN A 170 -10.77 -13.52 4.91
C GLN A 170 -12.14 -12.85 4.85
N GLN A 171 -13.18 -13.49 5.41
CA GLN A 171 -14.51 -12.90 5.54
C GLN A 171 -14.50 -11.63 6.43
N VAL A 172 -13.79 -11.64 7.56
CA VAL A 172 -13.70 -10.43 8.42
C VAL A 172 -12.85 -9.33 7.76
N ILE A 173 -11.83 -9.69 6.98
CA ILE A 173 -11.05 -8.72 6.18
C ILE A 173 -11.92 -8.09 5.09
N GLU A 174 -12.66 -8.89 4.31
CA GLU A 174 -13.57 -8.42 3.25
C GLU A 174 -14.62 -7.46 3.82
N SER A 175 -15.27 -7.85 4.93
CA SER A 175 -16.26 -7.01 5.62
C SER A 175 -15.66 -5.68 6.08
N ARG A 176 -14.47 -5.70 6.67
CA ARG A 176 -13.82 -4.47 7.17
C ARG A 176 -13.41 -3.54 6.04
N LEU A 177 -12.92 -4.09 4.92
CA LEU A 177 -12.58 -3.32 3.74
C LEU A 177 -13.81 -2.63 3.14
N ALA A 178 -14.93 -3.33 3.02
CA ALA A 178 -16.19 -2.75 2.55
C ALA A 178 -16.71 -1.64 3.47
N GLU A 179 -16.68 -1.87 4.78
CA GLU A 179 -17.09 -0.89 5.80
C GLU A 179 -16.23 0.39 5.72
N ALA A 180 -14.91 0.25 5.71
CA ALA A 180 -13.99 1.39 5.70
C ALA A 180 -14.06 2.19 4.38
N ALA A 181 -14.32 1.51 3.27
CA ALA A 181 -14.49 2.13 1.96
C ALA A 181 -15.88 2.77 1.76
N ALA A 182 -16.84 2.43 2.63
CA ALA A 182 -18.26 2.76 2.52
C ALA A 182 -18.88 2.32 1.18
N GLU A 183 -18.45 1.17 0.66
CA GLU A 183 -18.90 0.57 -0.60
C GLU A 183 -18.71 -0.96 -0.57
N PRO A 184 -19.46 -1.74 -1.36
CA PRO A 184 -19.26 -3.17 -1.42
C PRO A 184 -17.96 -3.53 -2.14
N VAL A 185 -17.32 -4.63 -1.72
CA VAL A 185 -16.28 -5.29 -2.51
C VAL A 185 -16.94 -5.89 -3.76
N THR A 186 -16.46 -5.49 -4.94
CA THR A 186 -17.09 -5.87 -6.23
C THR A 186 -16.45 -7.07 -6.89
N ALA A 187 -15.21 -7.41 -6.53
CA ALA A 187 -14.50 -8.59 -6.98
C ALA A 187 -13.45 -9.01 -5.95
N VAL A 188 -13.18 -10.31 -5.89
CA VAL A 188 -12.10 -10.88 -5.07
C VAL A 188 -11.23 -11.75 -5.96
N VAL A 189 -9.94 -11.46 -6.00
CA VAL A 189 -8.95 -12.18 -6.81
C VAL A 189 -7.81 -12.67 -5.92
N VAL A 190 -6.97 -13.56 -6.45
CA VAL A 190 -5.75 -14.01 -5.75
C VAL A 190 -4.61 -13.04 -6.05
N ASP A 191 -3.95 -12.53 -5.01
CA ASP A 191 -2.77 -11.67 -5.12
C ASP A 191 -1.49 -12.50 -5.37
N GLY A 192 -0.39 -11.86 -5.77
CA GLY A 192 0.93 -12.49 -5.92
C GLY A 192 1.51 -13.04 -4.61
N CYS A 193 0.97 -12.63 -3.45
CA CYS A 193 1.27 -13.25 -2.16
C CYS A 193 0.40 -14.48 -1.84
N GLY A 194 -0.55 -14.84 -2.71
CA GLY A 194 -1.52 -15.92 -2.50
C GLY A 194 -2.76 -15.53 -1.70
N ALA A 195 -2.77 -14.38 -1.02
CA ALA A 195 -3.94 -13.92 -0.26
C ALA A 195 -5.03 -13.30 -1.16
N PRO A 196 -6.31 -13.30 -0.73
CA PRO A 196 -7.37 -12.56 -1.39
C PRO A 196 -7.08 -11.06 -1.51
N GLN A 197 -7.46 -10.51 -2.66
CA GLN A 197 -7.38 -9.09 -2.97
C GLN A 197 -8.76 -8.57 -3.38
N HIS A 198 -9.20 -7.50 -2.72
CA HIS A 198 -10.58 -7.03 -2.76
C HIS A 198 -10.67 -5.76 -3.60
N ALA A 199 -11.45 -5.80 -4.67
CA ALA A 199 -11.63 -4.68 -5.57
C ALA A 199 -12.48 -3.58 -4.90
N LEU A 200 -11.92 -2.37 -4.88
CA LEU A 200 -12.49 -1.14 -4.34
C LEU A 200 -12.21 -0.01 -5.33
N SER A 201 -13.02 1.05 -5.30
CA SER A 201 -12.73 2.28 -6.01
C SER A 201 -11.51 3.01 -5.42
N VAL A 202 -10.92 3.92 -6.20
CA VAL A 202 -9.84 4.79 -5.70
C VAL A 202 -10.38 5.69 -4.59
N THR A 203 -11.63 6.14 -4.71
CA THR A 203 -12.35 6.88 -3.67
C THR A 203 -12.52 6.07 -2.38
N GLY A 204 -12.94 4.80 -2.49
CA GLY A 204 -13.10 3.88 -1.36
C GLY A 204 -11.77 3.61 -0.65
N LEU A 205 -10.69 3.41 -1.40
CA LEU A 205 -9.34 3.29 -0.85
C LEU A 205 -8.93 4.54 -0.04
N ALA A 206 -9.16 5.74 -0.59
CA ALA A 206 -8.87 6.99 0.10
C ALA A 206 -9.66 7.13 1.41
N ARG A 207 -10.96 6.80 1.39
CA ARG A 207 -11.82 6.83 2.60
C ARG A 207 -11.32 5.89 3.68
N GLY A 208 -10.98 4.65 3.32
CA GLY A 208 -10.53 3.66 4.29
C GLY A 208 -9.25 4.07 5.02
N VAL A 209 -8.28 4.64 4.30
CA VAL A 209 -7.03 5.13 4.91
C VAL A 209 -7.24 6.44 5.68
N LEU A 210 -8.11 7.33 5.20
CA LEU A 210 -8.51 8.54 5.92
C LEU A 210 -9.12 8.21 7.28
N ALA A 211 -9.98 7.19 7.35
CA ALA A 211 -10.63 6.76 8.58
C ALA A 211 -9.62 6.41 9.68
N LEU A 212 -8.47 5.80 9.34
CA LEU A 212 -7.44 5.43 10.32
C LEU A 212 -6.78 6.65 10.97
N VAL A 213 -6.48 7.69 10.18
CA VAL A 213 -5.81 8.89 10.71
C VAL A 213 -6.78 9.84 11.43
N GLN A 214 -8.08 9.76 11.12
CA GLN A 214 -9.14 10.52 11.80
C GLN A 214 -9.70 9.79 13.04
N ALA A 215 -9.42 8.50 13.19
CA ALA A 215 -9.88 7.75 14.34
C ALA A 215 -9.33 8.33 15.66
N PRO A 216 -10.11 8.26 16.77
CA PRO A 216 -9.69 8.78 18.06
C PRO A 216 -8.35 8.18 18.51
N GLU A 217 -7.54 9.00 19.19
CA GLU A 217 -6.28 8.55 19.77
C GLU A 217 -6.49 7.38 20.74
N GLY A 218 -5.63 6.37 20.68
CA GLY A 218 -5.75 5.13 21.44
C GLY A 218 -6.76 4.12 20.90
N SER A 219 -7.54 4.44 19.86
CA SER A 219 -8.41 3.46 19.19
C SER A 219 -7.60 2.43 18.37
N ARG A 220 -8.20 1.27 18.10
CA ARG A 220 -7.58 0.21 17.27
C ARG A 220 -7.26 0.69 15.85
N ASP A 221 -8.13 1.51 15.28
CA ASP A 221 -7.92 2.04 13.92
C ASP A 221 -6.75 3.02 13.89
N ARG A 222 -6.70 3.91 14.89
CA ARG A 222 -5.62 4.88 15.02
C ARG A 222 -4.27 4.24 15.34
N SER A 223 -4.24 3.16 16.13
CA SER A 223 -2.99 2.48 16.50
C SER A 223 -2.23 1.91 15.30
N VAL A 224 -2.93 1.46 14.25
CA VAL A 224 -2.28 1.01 13.01
C VAL A 224 -1.53 2.18 12.35
N ALA A 225 -2.19 3.32 12.19
CA ALA A 225 -1.58 4.51 11.61
C ALA A 225 -0.40 5.02 12.45
N ASP A 226 -0.53 5.00 13.78
CA ASP A 226 0.54 5.40 14.70
C ASP A 226 1.76 4.46 14.59
N ALA A 227 1.54 3.15 14.61
CA ALA A 227 2.62 2.15 14.51
C ALA A 227 3.37 2.26 13.17
N MET A 228 2.64 2.37 12.06
CA MET A 228 3.25 2.53 10.73
C MET A 228 4.12 3.78 10.63
N ARG A 229 3.67 4.91 11.21
CA ARG A 229 4.40 6.18 11.21
C ARG A 229 5.60 6.18 12.15
N ALA A 230 5.50 5.47 13.27
CA ALA A 230 6.59 5.30 14.22
C ALA A 230 7.69 4.37 13.69
N HIS A 231 7.32 3.37 12.87
CA HIS A 231 8.24 2.39 12.32
C HIS A 231 8.11 2.25 10.80
N PRO A 232 8.33 3.33 10.04
CA PRO A 232 8.07 3.35 8.60
C PRO A 232 9.01 2.41 7.81
N TRP A 233 10.22 2.17 8.34
CA TRP A 233 11.13 1.17 7.78
C TRP A 233 10.50 -0.23 7.78
N LEU A 234 9.82 -0.65 8.86
CA LEU A 234 9.14 -1.96 8.90
C LEU A 234 7.94 -2.05 7.94
N VAL A 235 7.38 -0.92 7.54
CA VAL A 235 6.28 -0.88 6.57
C VAL A 235 6.77 -1.16 5.15
N ALA A 236 7.91 -0.62 4.74
CA ALA A 236 8.37 -0.73 3.35
C ALA A 236 9.85 -1.07 3.19
N GLY A 237 10.74 -0.53 4.02
CA GLY A 237 12.17 -0.81 4.03
C GLY A 237 13.01 0.33 3.45
N THR A 238 14.31 0.09 3.33
CA THR A 238 15.31 1.07 2.91
C THR A 238 15.06 1.54 1.46
N GLY A 239 15.12 2.86 1.23
CA GLY A 239 15.00 3.48 -0.09
C GLY A 239 13.58 3.45 -0.69
N ARG A 240 12.58 3.05 0.09
CA ARG A 240 11.18 3.02 -0.35
C ARG A 240 10.49 4.33 -0.06
N GLU A 241 9.60 4.73 -0.97
CA GLU A 241 8.96 6.03 -0.92
C GLU A 241 8.02 6.16 0.28
N ASP A 242 7.32 5.09 0.65
CA ASP A 242 6.51 5.02 1.89
C ASP A 242 7.36 5.35 3.12
N THR A 243 8.57 4.77 3.23
CA THR A 243 9.50 5.01 4.35
C THR A 243 9.93 6.46 4.41
N ASP A 244 10.41 6.97 3.27
CA ASP A 244 10.97 8.31 3.20
C ASP A 244 9.89 9.40 3.37
N LEU A 245 8.69 9.20 2.82
CA LEU A 245 7.57 10.13 2.95
C LEU A 245 7.03 10.20 4.39
N MET A 246 6.85 9.06 5.07
CA MET A 246 6.41 9.06 6.47
C MET A 246 7.46 9.68 7.40
N THR A 247 8.75 9.52 7.07
CA THR A 247 9.85 10.15 7.81
C THR A 247 9.86 11.66 7.60
N ALA A 248 9.62 12.13 6.38
CA ALA A 248 9.74 13.54 6.02
C ALA A 248 8.50 14.39 6.37
N ILE A 249 7.30 13.80 6.41
CA ILE A 249 6.05 14.53 6.59
C ILE A 249 5.39 14.10 7.92
N PRO A 250 5.49 14.92 8.99
CA PRO A 250 4.89 14.61 10.27
C PRO A 250 3.39 14.29 10.16
N GLY A 251 3.00 13.15 10.72
CA GLY A 251 1.61 12.70 10.75
C GLY A 251 1.11 12.04 9.46
N LEU A 252 1.89 12.00 8.37
CA LEU A 252 1.49 11.34 7.13
C LEU A 252 1.40 9.82 7.33
N LEU A 253 0.24 9.24 7.02
CA LEU A 253 0.14 7.80 6.73
C LEU A 253 0.17 7.63 5.22
N VAL A 254 1.08 6.81 4.69
CA VAL A 254 1.17 6.55 3.24
C VAL A 254 1.47 5.08 2.99
N LYS A 255 0.85 4.53 1.95
CA LYS A 255 1.04 3.13 1.55
C LYS A 255 0.99 2.96 0.04
N GLY A 256 2.12 2.61 -0.54
CA GLY A 256 2.25 2.18 -1.92
C GLY A 256 1.67 0.79 -2.16
N GLY A 257 1.13 0.59 -3.35
CA GLY A 257 0.70 -0.69 -3.89
C GLY A 257 1.46 -0.99 -5.18
N ALA A 258 1.54 -2.28 -5.53
CA ALA A 258 1.95 -2.69 -6.86
C ALA A 258 1.00 -2.11 -7.92
N ASP A 259 1.33 -2.29 -9.20
CA ASP A 259 0.48 -1.90 -10.33
C ASP A 259 0.00 -0.44 -10.22
N GLY A 260 0.92 0.49 -9.90
CA GLY A 260 0.66 1.92 -9.99
C GLY A 260 -0.32 2.48 -8.97
N VAL A 261 -0.53 1.83 -7.81
CA VAL A 261 -1.43 2.32 -6.75
C VAL A 261 -0.65 3.04 -5.66
N HIS A 262 -1.19 4.14 -5.15
CA HIS A 262 -0.66 4.79 -3.95
C HIS A 262 -1.79 5.51 -3.21
N VAL A 263 -1.78 5.48 -1.88
CA VAL A 263 -2.70 6.22 -1.02
C VAL A 263 -1.95 6.89 0.13
N ALA A 264 -2.37 8.08 0.52
CA ALA A 264 -1.86 8.78 1.69
C ALA A 264 -2.96 9.59 2.39
N ALA A 265 -2.84 9.75 3.71
CA ALA A 265 -3.77 10.53 4.51
C ALA A 265 -3.04 11.33 5.60
N LEU A 266 -3.58 12.51 5.90
CA LEU A 266 -3.09 13.41 6.95
C LEU A 266 -4.24 13.76 7.92
N PRO A 267 -4.04 13.58 9.24
CA PRO A 267 -5.03 13.94 10.25
C PRO A 267 -5.48 15.40 10.10
N GLY A 268 -6.79 15.64 10.14
CA GLY A 268 -7.37 16.99 10.03
C GLY A 268 -7.21 17.66 8.67
N ARG A 269 -6.58 17.03 7.66
CA ARG A 269 -6.37 17.61 6.32
C ARG A 269 -7.12 16.86 5.24
N GLY A 270 -7.03 15.53 5.21
CA GLY A 270 -7.68 14.72 4.19
C GLY A 270 -6.81 13.59 3.65
N ALA A 271 -7.17 13.06 2.49
CA ALA A 271 -6.47 11.94 1.87
C ALA A 271 -6.34 12.11 0.35
N VAL A 272 -5.34 11.46 -0.22
CA VAL A 272 -5.13 11.31 -1.66
C VAL A 272 -5.00 9.83 -1.98
N ALA A 273 -5.64 9.37 -3.04
CA ALA A 273 -5.37 8.06 -3.62
C ALA A 273 -5.28 8.14 -5.15
N LEU A 274 -4.47 7.26 -5.73
CA LEU A 274 -4.30 7.19 -7.17
C LEU A 274 -4.13 5.74 -7.67
N LYS A 275 -4.47 5.55 -8.94
CA LYS A 275 -4.18 4.37 -9.74
C LYS A 275 -3.66 4.82 -11.11
N LEU A 276 -2.47 4.38 -11.49
CA LEU A 276 -1.97 4.49 -12.87
C LEU A 276 -2.39 3.27 -13.68
N ASP A 277 -2.83 3.51 -14.91
CA ASP A 277 -3.43 2.49 -15.78
C ASP A 277 -2.40 1.47 -16.29
N ASP A 278 -1.17 1.93 -16.53
CA ASP A 278 -0.06 1.09 -16.99
C ASP A 278 0.60 0.29 -15.87
N GLY A 279 0.17 0.49 -14.63
CA GLY A 279 0.73 -0.14 -13.45
C GLY A 279 2.16 0.28 -13.10
N GLY A 280 2.71 1.29 -13.78
CA GLY A 280 4.12 1.68 -13.64
C GLY A 280 4.42 2.42 -12.34
N ASP A 281 5.60 2.18 -11.76
CA ASP A 281 6.02 2.87 -10.54
C ASP A 281 6.47 4.33 -10.79
N ARG A 282 7.02 4.59 -11.98
CA ARG A 282 7.70 5.85 -12.33
C ARG A 282 6.80 7.10 -12.19
N GLY A 283 5.50 6.95 -12.42
CA GLY A 283 4.54 8.04 -12.28
C GLY A 283 3.95 8.22 -10.88
N ARG A 284 4.13 7.27 -9.96
CA ARG A 284 3.39 7.30 -8.69
C ARG A 284 3.75 8.50 -7.82
N THR A 285 5.04 8.78 -7.66
CA THR A 285 5.51 9.82 -6.74
C THR A 285 5.17 11.24 -7.22
N PRO A 286 5.35 11.62 -8.51
CA PRO A 286 4.89 12.93 -8.97
C PRO A 286 3.38 13.13 -8.83
N ALA A 287 2.58 12.10 -9.15
CA ALA A 287 1.12 12.17 -9.00
C ALA A 287 0.70 12.29 -7.53
N LEU A 288 1.31 11.49 -6.64
CA LEU A 288 1.05 11.55 -5.20
C LEU A 288 1.43 12.92 -4.63
N ALA A 289 2.61 13.46 -4.98
CA ALA A 289 3.05 14.77 -4.54
C ALA A 289 2.07 15.88 -4.97
N ALA A 290 1.57 15.83 -6.21
CA ALA A 290 0.56 16.78 -6.68
C ALA A 290 -0.77 16.70 -5.91
N GLY A 291 -1.17 15.51 -5.45
CA GLY A 291 -2.31 15.37 -4.54
C GLY A 291 -2.02 15.84 -3.12
N LEU A 292 -0.83 15.57 -2.58
CA LEU A 292 -0.41 16.05 -1.25
C LEU A 292 -0.34 17.58 -1.17
N ARG A 293 0.01 18.27 -2.26
CA ARG A 293 -0.10 19.74 -2.36
C ARG A 293 -1.52 20.25 -2.09
N ARG A 294 -2.54 19.54 -2.59
CA ARG A 294 -3.96 19.88 -2.33
C ARG A 294 -4.34 19.69 -0.85
N LEU A 295 -3.62 18.83 -0.13
CA LEU A 295 -3.71 18.70 1.33
C LEU A 295 -2.82 19.72 2.09
N ARG A 296 -2.30 20.72 1.39
CA ARG A 296 -1.46 21.82 1.91
C ARG A 296 -0.15 21.32 2.53
N VAL A 297 0.41 20.21 2.02
CA VAL A 297 1.79 19.82 2.32
C VAL A 297 2.71 20.79 1.58
N PRO A 298 3.71 21.40 2.25
CA PRO A 298 4.56 22.41 1.62
C PRO A 298 5.41 21.88 0.46
N ASP A 299 5.66 22.73 -0.54
CA ASP A 299 6.37 22.37 -1.77
C ASP A 299 7.83 22.00 -1.52
N GLU A 300 8.48 22.65 -0.55
CA GLU A 300 9.86 22.37 -0.16
C GLU A 300 10.02 20.96 0.39
N VAL A 301 9.00 20.43 1.07
CA VAL A 301 9.00 19.06 1.56
C VAL A 301 8.76 18.09 0.40
N LEU A 302 7.88 18.43 -0.53
CA LEU A 302 7.50 17.56 -1.64
C LEU A 302 8.49 17.56 -2.82
N ALA A 303 9.45 18.50 -2.86
CA ALA A 303 10.33 18.74 -4.00
C ALA A 303 10.99 17.46 -4.54
N ARG A 304 11.47 16.59 -3.64
CA ARG A 304 12.11 15.31 -3.99
C ARG A 304 11.19 14.34 -4.74
N TRP A 305 9.88 14.36 -4.47
CA TRP A 305 8.91 13.43 -5.05
C TRP A 305 8.10 14.05 -6.19
N ALA A 306 8.07 15.38 -6.28
CA ALA A 306 7.33 16.10 -7.31
C ALA A 306 7.93 15.94 -8.71
N VAL A 307 9.26 15.80 -8.78
CA VAL A 307 10.01 15.69 -10.03
C VAL A 307 11.06 14.58 -9.88
N THR A 308 10.96 13.55 -10.73
CA THR A 308 12.02 12.53 -10.83
C THR A 308 12.95 12.88 -11.99
N PRO A 309 14.25 13.13 -11.77
CA PRO A 309 15.17 13.43 -12.85
C PRO A 309 15.38 12.21 -13.75
N LEU A 310 15.46 12.44 -15.06
CA LEU A 310 15.85 11.43 -16.04
C LEU A 310 17.32 11.62 -16.41
N SER A 311 18.14 10.61 -16.12
CA SER A 311 19.54 10.61 -16.52
C SER A 311 19.71 10.30 -18.01
N GLY A 312 20.80 10.81 -18.59
CA GLY A 312 21.29 10.52 -19.93
C GLY A 312 22.80 10.71 -19.95
N GLY A 313 23.55 9.60 -19.95
CA GLY A 313 24.98 9.64 -19.60
C GLY A 313 25.17 10.16 -18.18
N ASP A 314 26.16 11.04 -17.98
CA ASP A 314 26.49 11.63 -16.68
C ASP A 314 25.65 12.88 -16.34
N SER A 315 24.61 13.19 -17.12
CA SER A 315 23.79 14.40 -16.95
C SER A 315 22.30 14.10 -16.76
N VAL A 316 21.57 15.04 -16.18
CA VAL A 316 20.10 15.03 -16.18
C VAL A 316 19.62 15.64 -17.49
N VAL A 317 18.89 14.86 -18.28
CA VAL A 317 18.40 15.24 -19.61
C VAL A 317 16.89 15.40 -19.65
N GLY A 318 16.20 15.18 -18.54
CA GLY A 318 14.74 15.22 -18.52
C GLY A 318 14.16 15.01 -17.14
N GLU A 319 12.85 14.83 -17.12
CA GLU A 319 12.07 14.76 -15.89
C GLU A 319 10.80 13.94 -16.06
N VAL A 320 10.36 13.36 -14.96
CA VAL A 320 9.02 12.79 -14.77
C VAL A 320 8.30 13.69 -13.79
N ARG A 321 7.18 14.30 -14.21
CA ARG A 321 6.42 15.27 -13.41
C ARG A 321 4.93 15.16 -13.60
N ALA A 322 4.17 15.63 -12.62
CA ALA A 322 2.72 15.72 -12.72
C ALA A 322 2.29 16.54 -13.94
N ALA A 323 1.26 16.07 -14.63
CA ALA A 323 0.68 16.75 -15.78
C ALA A 323 -0.01 18.07 -15.33
N PRO A 324 -0.19 19.05 -16.22
CA PRO A 324 -0.80 20.35 -15.87
C PRO A 324 -2.16 20.24 -15.17
N LEU A 325 -2.97 19.23 -15.51
CA LEU A 325 -4.26 18.96 -14.87
C LEU A 325 -4.15 18.77 -13.34
N LEU A 326 -3.02 18.24 -12.87
CA LEU A 326 -2.77 18.01 -11.45
C LEU A 326 -2.07 19.17 -10.76
N LEU A 327 -1.77 20.27 -11.43
CA LEU A 327 -1.20 21.45 -10.78
C LEU A 327 -2.33 22.33 -10.22
N LEU A 328 -2.00 23.17 -9.23
CA LEU A 328 -2.91 24.14 -8.61
C LEU A 328 -2.81 25.49 -9.32
#